data_AF-C6TIA2-F1
#
_entry.id   AF-C6TIA2-F1
#
_cell.length_a   1.000
_cell.length_b   1.000
_cell.length_c   1.000
_cell.angle_alpha   90.00
_cell.angle_beta   90.00
_cell.angle_gamma   90.00
#
_symmetry.space_group_name_H-M   'P 1'
#
loop_
_entity.id
_entity.type
_entity.pdbx_description
1 polymer ?
#
loop_
_entity_poly.entity_id
_entity_poly.type
_entity_poly.pdbx_seq_one_letter_code
_entity_poly.pdbx_strand_id
1 'polypeptide(L)'
;MGGTSVAAGRRVTRFLASHHRDVTCVVVDVEFDFLDDIGETLLAQSASSDEMDRFDEDEDHRDTVEENRTFWDNQHQLLQTSICRTSSLESRIRHATKEALQEIQSAETVCGCGRQMAVTSCRNCLMREVSWRLQKAGYNSAICKTKWRSSPDIPSGEHNFLDVIDSTKKGKVRVIVELNFRGEFEMARGSEDYNRLVRRLPEVFVGKVERLSNLIKILCMGAKRCMKEKKMHMGPWRKHRYMQAKWLGPCERNTSTASLSVGYSERILPMAKPRPKASMLTVDLLEKLPNMHCNAVEVV
;
A
#
# COMPACT_ATOMS: atom_id res chain seq x y z
N MET A 1 -28.03 -0.12 -60.10
CA MET A 1 -26.76 -0.60 -59.50
C MET A 1 -26.63 0.08 -58.14
N GLY A 2 -27.05 -0.61 -57.08
CA GLY A 2 -27.02 -0.10 -55.70
C GLY A 2 -25.69 -0.43 -55.05
N GLY A 3 -24.98 0.60 -54.57
CA GLY A 3 -23.78 0.46 -53.76
C GLY A 3 -24.12 0.68 -52.29
N THR A 4 -24.12 -0.40 -51.51
CA THR A 4 -24.24 -0.38 -50.05
C THR A 4 -22.87 -0.09 -49.43
N SER A 5 -22.72 1.10 -48.84
CA SER A 5 -21.55 1.48 -48.04
C SER A 5 -21.80 1.11 -46.58
N VAL A 6 -20.93 0.25 -46.02
CA VAL A 6 -20.97 -0.21 -44.63
C VAL A 6 -20.05 0.69 -43.80
N ALA A 7 -20.63 1.61 -43.03
CA ALA A 7 -19.90 2.44 -42.09
C ALA A 7 -19.64 1.68 -40.78
N ALA A 8 -18.37 1.41 -40.47
CA ALA A 8 -17.93 0.82 -39.22
C ALA A 8 -18.06 1.82 -38.05
N GLY A 9 -18.98 1.56 -37.13
CA GLY A 9 -19.15 2.32 -35.90
C GLY A 9 -17.99 2.09 -34.91
N ARG A 10 -17.18 3.14 -34.68
CA ARG A 10 -16.20 3.17 -33.59
C ARG A 10 -16.92 3.26 -32.24
N ARG A 11 -16.82 2.22 -31.41
CA ARG A 11 -17.21 2.26 -29.98
C ARG A 11 -16.28 3.21 -29.23
N VAL A 12 -16.81 4.37 -28.83
CA VAL A 12 -16.18 5.24 -27.83
C VAL A 12 -16.52 4.69 -26.46
N THR A 13 -15.56 4.04 -25.79
CA THR A 13 -15.67 3.71 -24.37
C THR A 13 -15.43 4.97 -23.55
N ARG A 14 -16.52 5.60 -23.09
CA ARG A 14 -16.47 6.66 -22.09
C ARG A 14 -16.01 6.06 -20.76
N PHE A 15 -14.82 6.42 -20.30
CA PHE A 15 -14.41 6.22 -18.92
C PHE A 15 -15.22 7.18 -18.03
N LEU A 16 -16.01 6.62 -17.11
CA LEU A 16 -16.72 7.40 -16.10
C LEU A 16 -15.70 7.96 -15.12
N ALA A 17 -15.59 9.28 -15.07
CA ALA A 17 -14.83 9.99 -14.05
C ALA A 17 -15.50 9.77 -12.69
N SER A 18 -14.81 9.11 -11.77
CA SER A 18 -15.23 9.01 -10.37
C SER A 18 -15.06 10.37 -9.70
N HIS A 19 -16.17 11.01 -9.33
CA HIS A 19 -16.14 12.23 -8.52
C HIS A 19 -15.57 11.93 -7.12
N HIS A 20 -14.37 12.45 -6.86
CA HIS A 20 -13.78 12.53 -5.53
C HIS A 20 -14.54 13.55 -4.69
N ARG A 21 -15.29 13.09 -3.69
CA ARG A 21 -15.71 13.95 -2.57
C ARG A 21 -14.59 13.98 -1.54
N ASP A 22 -13.89 15.12 -1.45
CA ASP A 22 -13.03 15.44 -0.32
C ASP A 22 -13.88 15.40 0.95
N VAL A 23 -13.55 14.52 1.90
CA VAL A 23 -14.18 14.47 3.22
C VAL A 23 -13.57 15.61 4.04
N THR A 24 -14.24 16.75 4.08
CA THR A 24 -13.92 17.85 4.99
C THR A 24 -14.44 17.51 6.38
N CYS A 25 -13.54 17.18 7.32
CA CYS A 25 -13.87 17.24 8.75
C CYS A 25 -14.04 18.73 9.10
N VAL A 26 -15.22 19.14 9.55
CA VAL A 26 -15.39 20.44 10.22
C VAL A 26 -14.71 20.32 11.57
N VAL A 27 -13.56 20.97 11.73
CA VAL A 27 -12.82 21.00 12.98
C VAL A 27 -13.35 22.17 13.79
N VAL A 28 -13.92 21.91 14.96
CA VAL A 28 -14.06 22.95 15.99
C VAL A 28 -12.72 22.97 16.71
N ASP A 29 -12.00 24.09 16.61
CA ASP A 29 -10.74 24.32 17.33
C ASP A 29 -11.06 24.32 18.81
N VAL A 30 -10.73 23.23 19.49
CA VAL A 30 -10.67 23.18 20.96
C VAL A 30 -9.20 23.06 21.30
N GLU A 31 -8.61 24.23 21.54
CA GLU A 31 -7.28 24.39 22.10
C GLU A 31 -7.27 23.74 23.48
N PHE A 32 -6.49 22.67 23.65
CA PHE A 32 -6.32 22.01 24.95
C PHE A 32 -4.88 22.22 25.40
N ASP A 33 -4.74 23.16 26.32
CA ASP A 33 -3.50 23.47 27.03
C ASP A 33 -3.30 22.44 28.16
N PHE A 34 -2.05 22.01 28.32
CA PHE A 34 -1.49 21.41 29.53
C PHE A 34 -1.76 19.92 29.88
N LEU A 35 -0.72 19.11 29.65
CA LEU A 35 -0.07 18.26 30.67
C LEU A 35 1.26 17.75 30.09
N ASP A 36 2.26 18.64 30.06
CA ASP A 36 3.67 18.24 30.12
C ASP A 36 3.96 17.95 31.60
N ASP A 37 4.26 16.69 31.95
CA ASP A 37 5.26 16.28 32.95
C ASP A 37 5.05 14.81 33.39
N ILE A 38 5.60 13.84 32.63
CA ILE A 38 6.35 12.69 33.18
C ILE A 38 7.42 12.34 32.13
N GLY A 39 8.59 12.95 32.28
CA GLY A 39 9.77 12.66 31.50
C GLY A 39 10.36 11.28 31.78
N GLU A 40 10.85 10.65 30.72
CA GLU A 40 12.09 9.88 30.68
C GLU A 40 12.43 8.99 31.88
N THR A 41 11.77 7.83 32.01
CA THR A 41 12.39 6.62 32.62
C THR A 41 11.73 5.33 32.12
N LEU A 42 11.68 5.08 30.80
CA LEU A 42 11.19 3.79 30.26
C LEU A 42 12.05 3.19 29.13
N LEU A 43 13.26 3.72 28.87
CA LEU A 43 14.15 3.19 27.83
C LEU A 43 15.03 2.00 28.26
N ALA A 44 14.80 1.40 29.42
CA ALA A 44 15.32 0.08 29.70
C ALA A 44 14.45 -0.61 30.76
N GLN A 45 14.11 -1.88 30.50
CA GLN A 45 13.40 -2.82 31.38
C GLN A 45 11.86 -2.77 31.34
N SER A 46 11.30 -3.46 30.34
CA SER A 46 10.23 -4.43 30.57
C SER A 46 10.17 -5.43 29.42
N ALA A 47 11.12 -6.37 29.43
CA ALA A 47 10.90 -7.68 28.85
C ALA A 47 9.83 -8.38 29.71
N SER A 48 8.56 -8.17 29.35
CA SER A 48 7.39 -8.94 29.80
C SER A 48 6.20 -8.54 28.93
N SER A 49 6.28 -8.84 27.63
CA SER A 49 5.13 -8.83 26.74
C SER A 49 4.61 -10.26 26.67
N ASP A 50 3.84 -10.64 27.70
CA ASP A 50 3.14 -11.93 27.76
C ASP A 50 1.62 -11.69 27.84
N GLU A 51 1.15 -10.71 27.06
CA GLU A 51 -0.28 -10.41 26.84
C GLU A 51 -0.47 -10.05 25.36
N MET A 52 -0.12 -10.97 24.45
CA MET A 52 -0.41 -10.80 23.01
C MET A 52 -0.91 -12.10 22.37
N ASP A 53 -2.19 -12.06 21.98
CA ASP A 53 -2.94 -12.99 21.14
C ASP A 53 -3.36 -14.34 21.73
N ARG A 54 -4.56 -14.31 22.34
CA ARG A 54 -5.54 -15.40 22.22
C ARG A 54 -6.73 -14.96 21.34
N PHE A 55 -6.46 -14.30 20.21
CA PHE A 55 -7.48 -13.83 19.27
C PHE A 55 -7.86 -14.85 18.17
N ASP A 56 -7.32 -16.07 18.21
CA ASP A 56 -7.61 -17.13 17.23
C ASP A 56 -8.57 -18.23 17.78
N GLU A 57 -9.14 -18.06 18.98
CA GLU A 57 -10.28 -18.89 19.41
C GLU A 57 -11.59 -18.27 18.87
N ASP A 58 -12.11 -18.87 17.80
CA ASP A 58 -13.46 -18.61 17.32
C ASP A 58 -14.46 -19.16 18.35
N GLU A 59 -14.76 -18.39 19.40
CA GLU A 59 -15.97 -18.66 20.18
C GLU A 59 -17.17 -18.48 19.24
N ASP A 60 -17.94 -19.56 19.06
CA ASP A 60 -19.21 -19.61 18.30
C ASP A 60 -20.33 -18.89 19.07
N HIS A 61 -20.04 -17.68 19.56
CA HIS A 61 -21.02 -16.79 20.10
C HIS A 61 -21.77 -16.14 18.94
N ARG A 62 -23.07 -16.47 18.82
CA ARG A 62 -23.97 -15.82 17.87
C ARG A 62 -24.34 -14.45 18.43
N ASP A 63 -23.70 -13.43 17.87
CA ASP A 63 -23.96 -12.05 18.24
C ASP A 63 -25.41 -11.64 17.98
N THR A 64 -26.00 -10.88 18.90
CA THR A 64 -27.32 -10.29 18.72
C THR A 64 -27.30 -9.17 17.68
N VAL A 65 -28.47 -8.82 17.13
CA VAL A 65 -28.59 -7.71 16.16
C VAL A 65 -28.15 -6.39 16.79
N GLU A 66 -28.44 -6.17 18.07
CA GLU A 66 -28.11 -4.95 18.80
C GLU A 66 -26.60 -4.82 19.06
N GLU A 67 -25.96 -5.92 19.50
CA GLU A 67 -24.49 -5.99 19.63
C GLU A 67 -23.80 -5.74 18.29
N ASN A 68 -24.41 -6.19 17.19
CA ASN A 68 -23.83 -5.97 15.88
C ASN A 68 -23.88 -4.50 15.44
N ARG A 69 -25.02 -3.84 15.66
CA ARG A 69 -25.18 -2.41 15.36
C ARG A 69 -24.22 -1.57 16.19
N THR A 70 -24.21 -1.80 17.50
CA THR A 70 -23.32 -1.09 18.44
C THR A 70 -21.85 -1.29 18.11
N PHE A 71 -21.44 -2.49 17.69
CA PHE A 71 -20.09 -2.74 17.20
C PHE A 71 -19.74 -1.84 15.99
N TRP A 72 -20.59 -1.83 14.95
CA TRP A 72 -20.31 -1.07 13.74
C TRP A 72 -20.33 0.44 13.98
N ASP A 73 -21.25 0.94 14.80
CA ASP A 73 -21.31 2.35 15.20
C ASP A 73 -20.03 2.76 15.95
N ASN A 74 -19.56 1.93 16.88
CA ASN A 74 -18.30 2.16 17.57
C ASN A 74 -17.10 2.15 16.60
N GLN A 75 -17.01 1.19 15.68
CA GLN A 75 -15.94 1.17 14.66
C GLN A 75 -15.96 2.44 13.79
N HIS A 76 -17.15 2.91 13.39
CA HIS A 76 -17.29 4.15 12.64
C HIS A 76 -16.84 5.36 13.45
N GLN A 77 -17.24 5.47 14.71
CA GLN A 77 -16.83 6.58 15.57
C GLN A 77 -15.33 6.58 15.85
N LEU A 78 -14.74 5.42 16.16
CA LEU A 78 -13.30 5.26 16.33
C LEU A 78 -12.53 5.62 15.07
N LEU A 79 -13.05 5.25 13.89
CA LEU A 79 -12.44 5.61 12.62
C LEU A 79 -12.49 7.13 12.39
N GLN A 80 -13.67 7.75 12.57
CA GLN A 80 -13.83 9.20 12.35
C GLN A 80 -12.92 10.01 13.28
N THR A 81 -12.90 9.67 14.57
CA THR A 81 -12.02 10.32 15.54
C THR A 81 -10.54 10.14 15.19
N SER A 82 -10.15 8.95 14.73
CA SER A 82 -8.77 8.68 14.30
C SER A 82 -8.37 9.43 13.02
N ILE A 83 -9.30 9.66 12.08
CA ILE A 83 -9.02 10.39 10.83
C ILE A 83 -8.95 11.90 11.05
N CYS A 84 -9.86 12.47 11.85
CA CYS A 84 -9.91 13.92 12.07
C CYS A 84 -8.82 14.41 13.05
N ARG A 85 -8.24 13.54 13.89
CA ARG A 85 -7.09 13.90 14.75
C ARG A 85 -5.82 14.06 13.91
N THR A 86 -5.50 15.29 13.52
CA THR A 86 -4.29 15.61 12.74
C THR A 86 -3.47 16.71 13.40
N SER A 87 -2.17 16.45 13.56
CA SER A 87 -1.20 17.45 14.00
C SER A 87 -0.80 18.41 12.87
N SER A 88 -0.28 19.59 13.23
CA SER A 88 0.19 20.59 12.27
C SER A 88 1.24 20.04 11.29
N LEU A 89 2.15 19.19 11.76
CA LEU A 89 3.15 18.51 10.91
C LEU A 89 2.48 17.60 9.87
N GLU A 90 1.50 16.78 10.28
CA GLU A 90 0.78 15.90 9.36
C GLU A 90 -0.03 16.69 8.33
N SER A 91 -0.63 17.81 8.73
CA SER A 91 -1.36 18.69 7.80
C SER A 91 -0.45 19.31 6.76
N ARG A 92 0.74 19.81 7.16
CA ARG A 92 1.73 20.35 6.21
C ARG A 92 2.24 19.29 5.23
N ILE A 93 2.58 18.09 5.71
CA ILE A 93 3.03 16.98 4.85
C ILE A 93 1.89 16.54 3.92
N ARG A 94 0.64 16.51 4.40
CA ARG A 94 -0.53 16.16 3.59
C ARG A 94 -0.75 17.15 2.45
N HIS A 95 -0.65 18.44 2.75
CA HIS A 95 -0.74 19.49 1.73
C HIS A 95 0.37 19.33 0.68
N ALA A 96 1.63 19.24 1.11
CA ALA A 96 2.76 19.07 0.20
C ALA A 96 2.67 17.78 -0.64
N THR A 97 2.14 16.70 -0.07
CA THR A 97 1.89 15.44 -0.80
C THR A 97 0.77 15.63 -1.84
N LYS A 98 -0.30 16.35 -1.50
CA LYS A 98 -1.41 16.66 -2.43
C LYS A 98 -0.91 17.50 -3.61
N GLU A 99 -0.14 18.56 -3.34
CA GLU A 99 0.48 19.40 -4.37
C GLU A 99 1.41 18.57 -5.26
N ALA A 100 2.28 17.75 -4.67
CA ALA A 100 3.19 16.89 -5.42
C ALA A 100 2.43 15.95 -6.37
N LEU A 101 1.33 15.33 -5.93
CA LEU A 101 0.50 14.47 -6.77
C LEU A 101 -0.17 15.25 -7.91
N GLN A 102 -0.66 16.46 -7.66
CA GLN A 102 -1.29 17.31 -8.68
C GLN A 102 -0.29 17.77 -9.74
N GLU A 103 0.93 18.13 -9.33
CA GLU A 103 2.01 18.48 -10.25
C GLU A 103 2.43 17.28 -11.13
N ILE A 104 2.56 16.09 -10.53
CA ILE A 104 2.91 14.86 -11.28
C ILE A 104 1.82 14.52 -12.30
N GLN A 105 0.55 14.70 -11.95
CA GLN A 105 -0.57 14.48 -12.87
C GLN A 105 -0.55 15.50 -14.02
N SER A 106 -0.23 16.76 -13.74
CA SER A 106 -0.21 17.84 -14.74
C SER A 106 1.00 17.79 -15.66
N ALA A 107 2.14 17.27 -15.19
CA ALA A 107 3.41 17.29 -15.92
C ALA A 107 3.58 16.17 -16.97
N GLU A 108 2.55 15.34 -17.19
CA GLU A 108 2.57 14.18 -18.10
C GLU A 108 3.89 13.38 -18.08
N THR A 109 4.47 13.22 -16.89
CA THR A 109 5.81 12.63 -16.76
C THR A 109 5.77 11.16 -17.15
N VAL A 110 6.68 10.74 -18.02
CA VAL A 110 6.77 9.36 -18.51
C VAL A 110 7.57 8.51 -17.53
N CYS A 111 7.12 7.28 -17.30
CA CYS A 111 7.83 6.32 -16.47
C CYS A 111 9.21 5.97 -17.06
N GLY A 112 10.29 6.26 -16.34
CA GLY A 112 11.65 5.78 -16.69
C GLY A 112 11.88 4.26 -16.48
N CYS A 113 10.82 3.51 -16.20
CA CYS A 113 10.86 2.08 -15.88
C CYS A 113 10.86 1.15 -17.11
N GLY A 114 11.06 1.69 -18.32
CA GLY A 114 11.04 0.94 -19.57
C GLY A 114 9.65 0.53 -20.06
N ARG A 115 8.59 1.06 -19.44
CA ARG A 115 7.20 0.90 -19.90
C ARG A 115 6.71 2.27 -20.35
N GLN A 116 6.20 2.38 -21.56
CA GLN A 116 5.59 3.60 -22.11
C GLN A 116 4.26 3.87 -21.39
N MET A 117 4.32 4.31 -20.14
CA MET A 117 3.15 4.62 -19.32
C MET A 117 3.42 5.87 -18.49
N ALA A 118 2.36 6.58 -18.10
CA ALA A 118 2.45 7.74 -17.22
C ALA A 118 3.02 7.34 -15.84
N VAL A 119 3.81 8.20 -15.21
CA VAL A 119 4.34 7.96 -13.85
C VAL A 119 3.22 7.67 -12.84
N THR A 120 2.06 8.31 -13.00
CA THR A 120 0.84 8.08 -12.20
C THR A 120 0.35 6.63 -12.22
N SER A 121 0.64 5.88 -13.29
CA SER A 121 0.28 4.48 -13.45
C SER A 121 1.35 3.50 -12.93
N CYS A 122 2.54 3.98 -12.57
CA CYS A 122 3.62 3.17 -12.03
C CYS A 122 3.87 3.51 -10.56
N ARG A 123 3.41 2.64 -9.65
CA ARG A 123 3.54 2.83 -8.20
C ARG A 123 4.97 3.17 -7.75
N ASN A 124 5.98 2.48 -8.28
CA ASN A 124 7.38 2.71 -7.90
C ASN A 124 7.89 4.09 -8.35
N CYS A 125 7.55 4.53 -9.56
CA CYS A 125 7.95 5.84 -10.05
C CYS A 125 7.16 6.96 -9.37
N LEU A 126 5.86 6.75 -9.15
CA LEU A 126 5.03 7.69 -8.39
C LEU A 126 5.60 7.92 -6.99
N MET A 127 5.95 6.87 -6.24
CA MET A 127 6.56 7.01 -4.91
C MET A 127 7.89 7.77 -4.96
N ARG A 128 8.78 7.47 -5.92
CA ARG A 128 10.06 8.20 -6.09
C ARG A 128 9.83 9.66 -6.37
N GLU A 129 8.90 9.97 -7.25
CA GLU A 129 8.65 11.32 -7.72
C GLU A 129 7.97 12.18 -6.64
N VAL A 130 7.06 11.59 -5.86
CA VAL A 130 6.50 12.23 -4.66
C VAL A 130 7.58 12.45 -3.60
N SER A 131 8.42 11.45 -3.33
CA SER A 131 9.52 11.58 -2.36
C SER A 131 10.48 12.70 -2.76
N TRP A 132 10.87 12.76 -4.03
CA TRP A 132 11.74 13.81 -4.56
C TRP A 132 11.13 15.20 -4.42
N ARG A 133 9.83 15.38 -4.73
CA ARG A 133 9.14 16.67 -4.54
C ARG A 133 9.06 17.08 -3.07
N LEU A 134 8.77 16.13 -2.16
CA LEU A 134 8.79 16.39 -0.73
C LEU A 134 10.19 16.81 -0.26
N GLN A 135 11.24 16.17 -0.76
CA GLN A 135 12.63 16.57 -0.49
C GLN A 135 12.95 17.97 -1.02
N LYS A 136 12.52 18.29 -2.24
CA LYS A 136 12.67 19.63 -2.83
C LYS A 136 11.95 20.71 -2.01
N ALA A 137 10.82 20.36 -1.38
CA ALA A 137 10.08 21.21 -0.47
C ALA A 137 10.70 21.29 0.95
N GLY A 138 11.87 20.67 1.18
CA GLY A 138 12.62 20.73 2.44
C GLY A 138 12.28 19.65 3.47
N TYR A 139 11.42 18.67 3.13
CA TYR A 139 11.13 17.55 4.02
C TYR A 139 12.21 16.48 3.93
N ASN A 140 12.60 15.90 5.06
CA ASN A 140 13.39 14.67 5.10
C ASN A 140 12.51 13.47 4.74
N SER A 141 12.11 13.38 3.47
CA SER A 141 11.32 12.27 2.93
C SER A 141 12.20 11.13 2.42
N ALA A 142 11.73 9.90 2.57
CA ALA A 142 12.39 8.72 2.04
C ALA A 142 11.39 7.65 1.59
N ILE A 143 11.83 6.80 0.67
CA ILE A 143 11.14 5.53 0.41
C ILE A 143 11.57 4.52 1.46
N CYS A 144 10.59 3.91 2.08
CA CYS A 144 10.71 2.93 3.13
C CYS A 144 10.32 1.56 2.58
N LYS A 145 11.21 0.57 2.72
CA LYS A 145 10.95 -0.83 2.39
C LYS A 145 10.95 -1.70 3.64
N THR A 146 9.80 -2.25 3.98
CA THR A 146 9.67 -3.28 5.02
C THR A 146 9.74 -4.67 4.40
N LYS A 147 10.33 -5.61 5.12
CA LYS A 147 10.36 -7.03 4.79
C LYS A 147 10.14 -7.83 6.06
N TRP A 148 9.27 -8.83 6.02
CA TRP A 148 9.04 -9.73 7.14
C TRP A 148 9.08 -11.19 6.69
N ARG A 149 9.59 -12.05 7.56
CA ARG A 149 9.65 -13.48 7.34
C ARG A 149 8.29 -14.11 7.65
N SER A 150 8.06 -15.29 7.11
CA SER A 150 6.89 -16.08 7.43
C SER A 150 6.95 -16.57 8.89
N SER A 151 5.81 -16.56 9.55
CA SER A 151 5.53 -17.24 10.81
C SER A 151 4.32 -18.17 10.62
N PRO A 152 3.95 -19.01 11.60
CA PRO A 152 2.79 -19.90 11.47
C PRO A 152 1.50 -19.21 11.01
N ASP A 153 1.24 -17.99 11.50
CA ASP A 153 -0.01 -17.26 11.22
C ASP A 153 0.10 -16.19 10.14
N ILE A 154 1.32 -15.91 9.65
CA ILE A 154 1.62 -14.76 8.80
C ILE A 154 2.57 -15.19 7.67
N PRO A 155 2.17 -15.10 6.40
CA PRO A 155 3.08 -15.33 5.29
C PRO A 155 4.14 -14.22 5.19
N SER A 156 5.31 -14.55 4.65
CA SER A 156 6.35 -13.57 4.37
C SER A 156 5.86 -12.54 3.36
N GLY A 157 6.38 -11.32 3.44
CA GLY A 157 6.04 -10.27 2.49
C GLY A 157 7.01 -9.09 2.52
N GLU A 158 6.78 -8.17 1.60
CA GLU A 158 7.47 -6.89 1.54
C GLU A 158 6.49 -5.79 1.16
N HIS A 159 6.80 -4.56 1.58
CA HIS A 159 6.00 -3.39 1.21
C HIS A 159 6.85 -2.14 1.12
N ASN A 160 6.48 -1.29 0.17
CA ASN A 160 7.11 0.01 -0.03
C ASN A 160 6.09 1.11 0.26
N PHE A 161 6.50 2.08 1.06
CA PHE A 161 5.74 3.27 1.41
C PHE A 161 6.69 4.47 1.54
N LEU A 162 6.16 5.65 1.82
CA LEU A 162 6.94 6.85 2.06
C LEU A 162 6.94 7.19 3.55
N ASP A 163 8.04 7.75 4.05
CA ASP A 163 8.04 8.40 5.36
C ASP A 163 8.64 9.80 5.28
N VAL A 164 8.36 10.59 6.31
CA VAL A 164 8.99 11.86 6.60
C VAL A 164 9.42 11.85 8.06
N ILE A 165 10.69 12.18 8.31
CA ILE A 165 11.22 12.29 9.67
C ILE A 165 11.48 13.76 9.98
N ASP A 166 10.74 14.29 10.95
CA ASP A 166 10.95 15.63 11.48
C ASP A 166 11.79 15.55 12.76
N SER A 167 12.93 16.22 12.79
CA SER A 167 13.81 16.26 13.96
C SER A 167 13.60 17.57 14.69
N THR A 168 12.84 17.52 15.78
CA THR A 168 12.55 18.67 16.63
C THR A 168 13.40 18.64 17.90
N LYS A 169 13.43 19.74 18.66
CA LYS A 169 14.06 19.78 19.99
C LYS A 169 13.45 18.75 20.96
N LYS A 170 12.18 18.38 20.77
CA LYS A 170 11.44 17.40 21.58
C LYS A 170 11.65 15.95 21.10
N GLY A 171 12.52 15.72 20.11
CA GLY A 171 12.81 14.40 19.55
C GLY A 171 12.42 14.25 18.08
N LYS A 172 12.54 13.01 17.59
CA LYS A 172 12.27 12.65 16.18
C LYS A 172 10.85 12.15 16.03
N VAL A 173 10.07 12.81 15.17
CA VAL A 173 8.71 12.41 14.82
C VAL A 173 8.71 11.77 13.44
N ARG A 174 8.21 10.55 13.34
CA ARG A 174 8.05 9.83 12.06
C ARG A 174 6.60 9.89 11.60
N VAL A 175 6.40 10.40 10.38
CA VAL A 175 5.12 10.46 9.69
C VAL A 175 5.16 9.51 8.49
N ILE A 176 4.20 8.59 8.42
CA ILE A 176 4.03 7.64 7.34
C ILE A 176 3.12 8.25 6.27
N VAL A 177 3.50 8.06 5.01
CA VAL A 177 2.75 8.47 3.82
C VAL A 177 2.50 7.22 2.97
N GLU A 178 1.23 6.81 2.88
CA GLU A 178 0.78 5.70 2.03
C GLU A 178 -0.11 6.27 0.93
N LEU A 179 0.29 6.05 -0.34
CA LEU A 179 -0.36 6.67 -1.49
C LEU A 179 -1.64 5.94 -1.93
N ASN A 180 -1.81 4.68 -1.50
CA ASN A 180 -2.98 3.86 -1.82
C ASN A 180 -3.53 3.17 -0.56
N PHE A 181 -3.80 3.96 0.49
CA PHE A 181 -4.14 3.41 1.80
C PHE A 181 -5.50 2.72 1.80
N ARG A 182 -6.51 3.31 1.15
CA ARG A 182 -7.86 2.72 1.07
C ARG A 182 -7.83 1.34 0.39
N GLY A 183 -7.15 1.22 -0.75
CA GLY A 183 -7.04 -0.04 -1.50
C GLY A 183 -6.46 -1.20 -0.68
N GLU A 184 -5.63 -0.90 0.33
CA GLU A 184 -5.04 -1.90 1.22
C GLU A 184 -6.05 -2.56 2.17
N PHE A 185 -7.28 -2.01 2.28
CA PHE A 185 -8.36 -2.54 3.12
C PHE A 185 -9.62 -2.92 2.32
N GLU A 186 -9.65 -2.70 1.00
CA GLU A 186 -10.79 -3.11 0.18
C GLU A 186 -10.93 -4.63 0.12
N MET A 187 -12.15 -5.15 0.29
CA MET A 187 -12.45 -6.58 0.24
C MET A 187 -13.49 -6.87 -0.82
N ALA A 188 -13.17 -7.76 -1.77
CA ALA A 188 -14.11 -8.19 -2.81
C ALA A 188 -15.42 -8.76 -2.24
N ARG A 189 -15.36 -9.40 -1.07
CA ARG A 189 -16.52 -9.92 -0.34
C ARG A 189 -16.79 -9.17 0.97
N GLY A 190 -16.56 -7.85 1.03
CA GLY A 190 -16.93 -7.02 2.18
C GLY A 190 -18.44 -6.93 2.42
N SER A 191 -18.87 -6.89 3.70
CA SER A 191 -20.24 -6.54 4.10
C SER A 191 -20.51 -5.07 3.80
N GLU A 192 -21.78 -4.67 3.81
CA GLU A 192 -22.12 -3.26 3.55
C GLU A 192 -21.53 -2.33 4.61
N ASP A 193 -21.60 -2.72 5.89
CA ASP A 193 -21.03 -1.95 7.00
C ASP A 193 -19.51 -1.84 6.89
N TYR A 194 -18.81 -2.93 6.56
CA TYR A 194 -17.37 -2.89 6.33
C TYR A 194 -17.01 -2.00 5.14
N ASN A 195 -17.73 -2.11 4.03
CA ASN A 195 -17.49 -1.27 2.86
C ASN A 195 -17.77 0.20 3.17
N ARG A 196 -18.77 0.51 4.01
CA ARG A 196 -19.03 1.87 4.50
C ARG A 196 -17.86 2.38 5.34
N LEU A 197 -17.23 1.53 6.15
CA LEU A 197 -16.05 1.86 6.95
C LEU A 197 -14.86 2.19 6.03
N VAL A 198 -14.56 1.32 5.05
CA VAL A 198 -13.43 1.50 4.12
C VAL A 198 -13.60 2.74 3.23
N ARG A 199 -14.82 3.03 2.75
CA ARG A 199 -15.09 4.23 1.93
C ARG A 199 -14.78 5.55 2.64
N ARG A 200 -14.77 5.55 3.98
CA ARG A 200 -14.42 6.74 4.78
C ARG A 200 -12.91 6.95 4.89
N LEU A 201 -12.08 5.97 4.54
CA LEU A 201 -10.63 6.11 4.57
C LEU A 201 -10.17 7.12 3.51
N PRO A 202 -9.10 7.89 3.79
CA PRO A 202 -8.46 8.68 2.74
C PRO A 202 -7.73 7.75 1.76
N GLU A 203 -7.69 8.16 0.49
CA GLU A 203 -6.91 7.44 -0.54
C GLU A 203 -5.41 7.52 -0.21
N VAL A 204 -4.94 8.73 0.11
CA VAL A 204 -3.59 8.99 0.58
C VAL A 204 -3.61 9.20 2.09
N PHE A 205 -3.01 8.28 2.82
CA PHE A 205 -2.83 8.43 4.26
C PHE A 205 -1.54 9.18 4.57
N VAL A 206 -1.63 10.19 5.42
CA VAL A 206 -0.47 10.92 5.96
C VAL A 206 -0.62 11.04 7.46
N GLY A 207 0.12 10.25 8.23
CA GLY A 207 -0.01 10.24 9.69
C GLY A 207 1.12 9.62 10.49
N LYS A 208 1.18 9.94 11.78
CA LYS A 208 2.10 9.34 12.75
C LYS A 208 1.88 7.84 12.89
N VAL A 209 2.94 7.15 13.32
CA VAL A 209 2.97 5.70 13.51
C VAL A 209 1.84 5.19 14.42
N GLU A 210 1.60 5.85 15.55
CA GLU A 210 0.55 5.48 16.50
C GLU A 210 -0.84 5.54 15.87
N ARG A 211 -1.11 6.61 15.10
CA ARG A 211 -2.40 6.79 14.43
C ARG A 211 -2.63 5.74 13.36
N LEU A 212 -1.57 5.38 12.61
CA LEU A 212 -1.61 4.28 11.66
C LEU A 212 -1.91 2.95 12.36
N SER A 213 -1.24 2.65 13.48
CA SER A 213 -1.48 1.43 14.26
C SER A 213 -2.94 1.31 14.71
N ASN A 214 -3.51 2.41 15.22
CA ASN A 214 -4.92 2.45 15.64
C ASN A 214 -5.88 2.22 14.46
N LEU A 215 -5.64 2.85 13.31
CA LEU A 215 -6.44 2.63 12.11
C LEU A 215 -6.37 1.18 11.61
N ILE A 216 -5.18 0.58 11.61
CA ILE A 216 -5.00 -0.84 11.26
C ILE A 216 -5.82 -1.72 12.21
N LYS A 217 -5.80 -1.45 13.52
CA LYS A 217 -6.58 -2.21 14.51
C LYS A 217 -8.08 -2.14 14.22
N ILE A 218 -8.64 -0.94 14.07
CA ILE A 218 -10.06 -0.69 13.75
C ILE A 218 -10.47 -1.47 12.49
N LEU A 219 -9.69 -1.32 11.42
CA LEU A 219 -10.02 -1.93 10.12
C LEU A 219 -9.89 -3.46 10.14
N CYS A 220 -8.88 -4.01 10.83
CA CYS A 220 -8.73 -5.46 10.95
C CYS A 220 -9.81 -6.08 11.83
N MET A 221 -10.26 -5.40 12.89
CA MET A 221 -11.40 -5.84 13.70
C MET A 221 -12.70 -5.85 12.89
N GLY A 222 -12.97 -4.76 12.14
CA GLY A 222 -14.11 -4.70 11.23
C GLY A 222 -14.06 -5.79 10.16
N ALA A 223 -12.87 -6.06 9.60
CA ALA A 223 -12.68 -7.13 8.62
C ALA A 223 -12.92 -8.51 9.24
N LYS A 224 -12.42 -8.79 10.46
CA LYS A 224 -12.69 -10.05 11.17
C LYS A 224 -14.19 -10.25 11.39
N ARG A 225 -14.90 -9.22 11.88
CA ARG A 225 -16.35 -9.25 12.07
C ARG A 225 -17.11 -9.55 10.78
N CYS A 226 -16.79 -8.81 9.71
CA CYS A 226 -17.36 -9.02 8.39
C CYS A 226 -17.18 -10.48 7.89
N MET A 227 -16.01 -11.06 8.11
CA MET A 227 -15.72 -12.43 7.67
C MET A 227 -16.46 -13.47 8.51
N LYS A 228 -16.58 -13.25 9.82
CA LYS A 228 -17.40 -14.08 10.74
C LYS A 228 -18.88 -14.08 10.32
N GLU A 229 -19.47 -12.91 10.13
CA GLU A 229 -20.87 -12.75 9.70
C GLU A 229 -21.15 -13.47 8.37
N LYS A 230 -20.20 -13.40 7.44
CA LYS A 230 -20.29 -14.06 6.13
C LYS A 230 -19.90 -15.53 6.14
N LYS A 231 -19.52 -16.10 7.29
CA LYS A 231 -19.04 -17.49 7.43
C LYS A 231 -17.88 -17.78 6.48
N MET A 232 -16.93 -16.87 6.39
CA MET A 232 -15.75 -16.98 5.54
C MET A 232 -14.48 -16.85 6.38
N HIS A 233 -13.43 -17.58 6.01
CA HIS A 233 -12.13 -17.41 6.65
C HIS A 233 -11.43 -16.13 6.20
N MET A 234 -10.83 -15.43 7.16
CA MET A 234 -10.04 -14.23 6.92
C MET A 234 -8.66 -14.63 6.37
N GLY A 235 -8.29 -14.11 5.21
CA GLY A 235 -6.96 -14.34 4.64
C GLY A 235 -5.84 -13.79 5.55
N PRO A 236 -4.69 -14.48 5.67
CA PRO A 236 -3.59 -14.06 6.55
C PRO A 236 -3.13 -12.61 6.31
N TRP A 237 -3.14 -12.15 5.06
CA TRP A 237 -2.76 -10.78 4.69
C TRP A 237 -3.71 -9.67 5.16
N ARG A 238 -4.88 -10.03 5.72
CA ARG A 238 -5.81 -9.08 6.33
C ARG A 238 -5.77 -9.13 7.85
N LYS A 239 -5.11 -10.12 8.45
CA LYS A 239 -4.94 -10.22 9.90
C LYS A 239 -4.13 -9.02 10.41
N HIS A 240 -4.41 -8.62 11.66
CA HIS A 240 -3.82 -7.45 12.29
C HIS A 240 -2.28 -7.48 12.26
N ARG A 241 -1.67 -8.60 12.64
CA ARG A 241 -0.20 -8.72 12.68
C ARG A 241 0.45 -8.57 11.30
N TYR A 242 -0.15 -9.12 10.24
CA TYR A 242 0.36 -8.94 8.87
C TYR A 242 0.33 -7.46 8.47
N MET A 243 -0.81 -6.80 8.73
CA MET A 243 -0.98 -5.39 8.43
C MET A 243 -0.05 -4.51 9.27
N GLN A 244 0.21 -4.84 10.53
CA GLN A 244 1.23 -4.14 11.32
C GLN A 244 2.63 -4.31 10.73
N ALA A 245 3.04 -5.54 10.41
CA ALA A 245 4.37 -5.82 9.83
C ALA A 245 4.62 -5.02 8.54
N LYS A 246 3.56 -4.80 7.76
CA LYS A 246 3.58 -4.06 6.50
C LYS A 246 4.13 -2.63 6.62
N TRP A 247 3.80 -1.88 7.68
CA TRP A 247 4.29 -0.50 7.85
C TRP A 247 5.17 -0.30 9.09
N LEU A 248 4.98 -1.11 10.12
CA LEU A 248 5.61 -0.94 11.44
C LEU A 248 6.82 -1.86 11.65
N GLY A 249 7.06 -2.79 10.72
CA GLY A 249 8.23 -3.66 10.76
C GLY A 249 9.56 -2.91 10.54
N PRO A 250 10.69 -3.59 10.77
CA PRO A 250 12.00 -3.08 10.42
C PRO A 250 12.04 -2.66 8.95
N CYS A 251 12.61 -1.49 8.68
CA CYS A 251 12.49 -0.83 7.40
C CYS A 251 13.84 -0.33 6.90
N GLU A 252 14.17 -0.63 5.65
CA GLU A 252 15.27 -0.02 4.90
C GLU A 252 14.79 1.35 4.37
N ARG A 253 15.45 2.43 4.79
CA ARG A 253 15.08 3.80 4.44
C ARG A 253 16.02 4.37 3.39
N ASN A 254 15.50 4.75 2.23
CA ASN A 254 16.28 5.28 1.11
C ASN A 254 15.90 6.74 0.83
N THR A 255 16.83 7.66 1.11
CA THR A 255 16.72 9.10 0.82
C THR A 255 17.28 9.48 -0.55
N SER A 256 17.95 8.58 -1.25
CA SER A 256 18.49 8.84 -2.59
C SER A 256 17.37 8.75 -3.62
N THR A 257 16.68 9.87 -3.85
CA THR A 257 15.72 10.02 -4.94
C THR A 257 16.19 11.14 -5.87
N ALA A 258 16.62 10.77 -7.07
CA ALA A 258 16.81 11.71 -8.16
C ALA A 258 15.51 11.80 -8.98
N SER A 259 15.16 13.00 -9.46
CA SER A 259 14.02 13.20 -10.37
C SER A 259 14.19 12.33 -11.62
N LEU A 260 13.08 11.79 -12.11
CA LEU A 260 13.04 11.19 -13.45
C LEU A 260 13.18 12.34 -14.46
N SER A 261 14.39 12.57 -14.96
CA SER A 261 14.69 13.68 -15.87
C SER A 261 13.73 13.70 -17.06
N VAL A 262 13.06 14.83 -17.27
CA VAL A 262 12.50 15.21 -18.57
C VAL A 262 13.67 15.27 -19.56
N GLY A 263 13.59 14.50 -20.64
CA GLY A 263 14.71 14.30 -21.54
C GLY A 263 15.32 15.61 -22.06
N TYR A 264 16.59 15.83 -21.75
CA TYR A 264 17.55 16.37 -22.70
C TYR A 264 18.97 15.89 -22.36
N SER A 265 19.57 15.23 -23.36
CA SER A 265 20.99 14.95 -23.60
C SER A 265 21.79 13.99 -22.71
N GLU A 266 22.12 12.86 -23.35
CA GLU A 266 23.36 12.08 -23.29
C GLU A 266 24.43 12.53 -22.27
N ARG A 267 24.54 11.75 -21.20
CA ARG A 267 25.85 11.27 -20.74
C ARG A 267 25.74 9.80 -20.39
N ILE A 268 26.17 8.98 -21.35
CA ILE A 268 26.39 7.54 -21.21
C ILE A 268 27.46 7.34 -20.12
N LEU A 269 27.06 6.77 -18.99
CA LEU A 269 27.97 6.00 -18.14
C LEU A 269 27.76 4.52 -18.47
N PRO A 270 28.83 3.72 -18.60
CA PRO A 270 28.71 2.34 -19.06
C PRO A 270 28.07 1.47 -17.98
N MET A 271 26.77 1.21 -18.11
CA MET A 271 26.10 0.14 -17.38
C MET A 271 26.70 -1.20 -17.81
N ALA A 272 27.33 -1.89 -16.86
CA ALA A 272 27.82 -3.25 -17.04
C ALA A 272 26.68 -4.15 -17.54
N LYS A 273 26.91 -4.84 -18.66
CA LYS A 273 25.94 -5.76 -19.28
C LYS A 273 25.45 -6.80 -18.26
N PRO A 274 24.14 -7.03 -18.11
CA PRO A 274 23.65 -8.16 -17.33
C PRO A 274 24.01 -9.46 -18.07
N ARG A 275 24.67 -10.38 -17.37
CA ARG A 275 24.94 -11.73 -17.89
C ARG A 275 23.61 -12.45 -18.10
N PRO A 276 23.38 -13.09 -19.26
CA PRO A 276 22.20 -13.91 -19.45
C PRO A 276 22.26 -15.10 -18.48
N LYS A 277 21.24 -15.23 -17.63
CA LYS A 277 21.02 -16.47 -16.88
C LYS A 277 20.47 -17.49 -17.88
N ALA A 278 21.29 -18.45 -18.27
CA ALA A 278 20.82 -19.61 -19.00
C ALA A 278 19.79 -20.35 -18.13
N SER A 279 18.57 -20.50 -18.65
CA SER A 279 17.57 -21.41 -18.10
C SER A 279 18.08 -22.84 -18.29
N MET A 280 18.22 -23.61 -17.22
CA MET A 280 18.68 -25.01 -17.28
C MET A 280 17.55 -26.01 -17.61
N LEU A 281 16.44 -25.55 -18.20
CA LEU A 281 15.24 -26.39 -18.41
C LEU A 281 14.87 -26.66 -19.88
N THR A 282 15.80 -26.52 -20.81
CA THR A 282 15.65 -27.05 -22.17
C THR A 282 16.83 -27.96 -22.48
N VAL A 283 16.70 -29.23 -22.08
CA VAL A 283 17.53 -30.30 -22.68
C VAL A 283 16.88 -30.63 -24.01
N ASP A 284 17.41 -30.07 -25.09
CA ASP A 284 17.13 -30.50 -26.45
C ASP A 284 17.67 -31.92 -26.64
N LEU A 285 16.78 -32.90 -26.58
CA LEU A 285 17.05 -34.31 -26.86
C LEU A 285 16.99 -34.56 -28.37
N LEU A 286 17.92 -33.96 -29.12
CA LEU A 286 18.01 -34.24 -30.55
C LEU A 286 19.44 -34.11 -31.05
N GLU A 287 20.33 -34.96 -30.55
CA GLU A 287 21.54 -35.33 -31.27
C GLU A 287 22.18 -36.57 -30.62
N LYS A 288 22.20 -37.67 -31.39
CA LYS A 288 22.88 -38.98 -31.19
C LYS A 288 21.93 -40.16 -31.04
N LEU A 289 21.43 -40.65 -32.18
CA LEU A 289 21.22 -42.08 -32.37
C LEU A 289 22.07 -42.52 -33.57
N PRO A 290 22.90 -43.57 -33.45
CA PRO A 290 23.68 -44.10 -34.55
C PRO A 290 22.78 -44.82 -35.57
N ASN A 291 23.11 -44.66 -36.85
CA ASN A 291 22.51 -45.32 -38.01
C ASN A 291 22.16 -46.79 -37.74
N MET A 292 20.86 -47.10 -37.73
CA MET A 292 20.35 -48.46 -37.88
C MET A 292 19.89 -48.62 -39.33
N HIS A 293 20.68 -49.31 -40.14
CA HIS A 293 20.23 -49.78 -41.46
C HIS A 293 19.39 -51.04 -41.25
N CYS A 294 18.10 -50.98 -41.56
CA CYS A 294 17.23 -52.15 -41.63
C CYS A 294 17.17 -52.63 -43.08
N ASN A 295 17.74 -53.81 -43.36
CA ASN A 295 17.50 -54.52 -44.61
C ASN A 295 16.09 -55.11 -44.59
N ALA A 296 15.33 -54.85 -45.65
CA ALA A 296 14.04 -55.49 -45.88
C ALA A 296 14.26 -56.95 -46.32
N VAL A 297 13.54 -57.88 -45.69
CA VAL A 297 13.41 -59.27 -46.14
C VAL A 297 12.02 -59.43 -46.74
N GLU A 298 11.98 -59.87 -47.99
CA GLU A 298 10.78 -60.22 -48.74
C GLU A 298 10.23 -61.56 -48.24
N VAL A 299 8.92 -61.65 -48.02
CA VAL A 299 8.24 -62.90 -47.64
C VAL A 299 7.45 -63.40 -48.85
N VAL A 300 7.75 -64.64 -49.26
CA VAL A 300 7.04 -65.45 -50.26
C VAL A 300 5.72 -65.97 -49.69
#